data_AF-A0AAW2VNH5-F1
#
_entry.id   AF-A0AAW2VNH5-F1
#
_cell.length_a   1.000
_cell.length_b   1.000
_cell.length_c   1.000
_cell.angle_alpha   90.00
_cell.angle_beta   90.00
_cell.angle_gamma   90.00
#
_symmetry.space_group_name_H-M   'P 1'
#
loop_
_entity.id
_entity.type
_entity.pdbx_description
1 polymer ?
#
loop_
_entity_poly.entity_id
_entity_poly.type
_entity_poly.pdbx_seq_one_letter_code
_entity_poly.pdbx_strand_id
1 'polypeptide(L)'
;MGEVFGNIDRRVTDAMNDALDLPFTSEEVLNALKQMHPLKSQRPDGMLPIFYQKYWSFVGPDVCSSVLDFLNHGSFNPLVNFTHIVMIPKCPNLNDMS
;
A
#
# COMPACT_ATOMS: atom_id res chain seq x y z
N MET A 1 -27.99 1.68 -21.09
CA MET A 1 -26.68 2.18 -20.61
C MET A 1 -25.70 2.08 -21.79
N GLY A 2 -25.82 2.93 -22.80
CA GLY A 2 -25.23 2.64 -24.13
C GLY A 2 -24.57 3.80 -24.89
N GLU A 3 -24.52 5.02 -24.37
CA GLU A 3 -24.02 6.18 -25.15
C GLU A 3 -22.85 6.96 -24.51
N VAL A 4 -22.33 6.51 -23.36
CA VAL A 4 -21.32 7.31 -22.62
C VAL A 4 -19.87 6.99 -23.04
N PHE A 5 -19.61 5.80 -23.59
CA PHE A 5 -18.23 5.35 -23.89
C PHE A 5 -17.81 5.45 -25.36
N GLY A 6 -18.70 5.87 -26.26
CA GLY A 6 -18.46 5.83 -27.71
C GLY A 6 -17.34 6.73 -28.23
N ASN A 7 -16.90 7.72 -27.44
CA ASN A 7 -15.83 8.67 -27.80
C ASN A 7 -14.54 8.50 -26.97
N ILE A 8 -14.43 7.43 -26.18
CA ILE A 8 -13.23 7.18 -25.37
C ILE A 8 -12.35 6.19 -26.11
N ASP A 9 -11.16 6.65 -26.52
CA ASP A 9 -10.15 5.77 -27.09
C ASP A 9 -9.78 4.68 -26.09
N ARG A 10 -9.86 3.43 -26.53
CA ARG A 10 -9.42 2.28 -25.75
C ARG A 10 -7.91 2.35 -25.53
N ARG A 11 -7.48 2.50 -24.27
CA ARG A 11 -6.06 2.57 -23.88
C ARG A 11 -5.50 1.29 -23.26
N VAL A 12 -6.36 0.38 -22.82
CA VAL A 12 -6.00 -0.88 -22.17
C VAL A 12 -6.40 -2.02 -23.10
N THR A 13 -5.42 -2.82 -23.54
CA THR A 13 -5.65 -3.99 -24.41
C THR A 13 -6.25 -5.14 -23.59
N ASP A 14 -6.81 -6.15 -24.26
CA ASP A 14 -7.40 -7.30 -23.57
C ASP A 14 -6.33 -8.03 -22.75
N ALA A 15 -5.14 -8.21 -23.34
CA ALA A 15 -4.00 -8.78 -22.64
C ALA A 15 -3.54 -7.99 -21.40
N MET A 16 -3.70 -6.66 -21.40
CA MET A 16 -3.40 -5.85 -20.21
C MET A 16 -4.45 -6.06 -19.13
N ASN A 17 -5.74 -6.13 -19.49
CA ASN A 17 -6.80 -6.46 -18.54
C ASN A 17 -6.59 -7.86 -17.96
N ASP A 18 -6.35 -8.86 -18.80
CA ASP A 18 -6.10 -10.23 -18.37
C ASP A 18 -4.93 -10.30 -17.37
N ALA A 19 -3.87 -9.50 -17.59
CA ALA A 19 -2.74 -9.42 -16.67
C ALA A 19 -3.07 -8.69 -15.36
N LEU A 20 -3.92 -7.65 -15.41
CA LEU A 20 -4.34 -6.89 -14.23
C LEU A 20 -5.37 -7.62 -13.37
N ASP A 21 -6.12 -8.55 -13.95
CA ASP A 21 -7.11 -9.39 -13.27
C ASP A 21 -6.48 -10.64 -12.63
N LEU A 22 -5.17 -10.85 -12.79
CA LEU A 22 -4.48 -11.96 -12.13
C LEU A 22 -4.44 -11.77 -10.61
N PRO A 23 -4.48 -12.88 -9.83
CA PRO A 23 -4.29 -12.80 -8.39
C PRO A 23 -2.93 -12.22 -8.03
N PHE A 24 -2.90 -11.42 -6.96
CA PHE A 24 -1.68 -10.88 -6.39
C PHE A 24 -0.78 -11.99 -5.86
N THR A 25 0.52 -11.74 -5.90
CA THR A 25 1.59 -12.67 -5.51
C THR A 25 2.44 -12.14 -4.36
N SER A 26 3.10 -13.03 -3.63
CA SER A 26 4.04 -12.65 -2.56
C SER A 26 5.23 -11.84 -3.08
N GLU A 27 5.62 -12.03 -4.36
CA GLU A 27 6.69 -11.28 -4.99
C GLU A 27 6.31 -9.80 -5.17
N GLU A 28 5.08 -9.53 -5.60
CA GLU A 28 4.56 -8.16 -5.71
C GLU A 28 4.50 -7.47 -4.35
N VAL A 29 4.12 -8.19 -3.28
CA VAL A 29 4.14 -7.66 -1.91
C VAL A 29 5.56 -7.27 -1.49
N LEU A 30 6.55 -8.13 -1.73
CA LEU A 30 7.95 -7.83 -1.43
C LEU A 30 8.48 -6.66 -2.27
N ASN A 31 8.14 -6.62 -3.56
CA ASN A 31 8.56 -5.55 -4.45
C ASN A 31 7.97 -4.21 -4.02
N ALA A 32 6.70 -4.18 -3.62
CA ALA A 32 6.07 -3.00 -3.05
C ALA A 32 6.76 -2.54 -1.77
N LEU A 33 7.10 -3.47 -0.86
CA LEU A 33 7.82 -3.15 0.37
C LEU A 33 9.21 -2.55 0.09
N LYS A 34 9.93 -3.05 -0.91
CA LYS A 34 11.25 -2.53 -1.30
C LYS A 34 11.18 -1.11 -1.89
N GLN A 35 10.07 -0.75 -2.52
CA GLN A 35 9.85 0.58 -3.06
C GLN A 35 9.51 1.62 -1.96
N MET A 36 9.17 1.19 -0.74
CA MET A 36 8.89 2.09 0.37
C MET A 36 10.18 2.73 0.90
N HIS A 37 10.19 4.06 1.02
CA HIS A 37 11.33 4.77 1.59
C HIS A 37 11.47 4.42 3.09
N PRO A 38 12.66 4.01 3.58
CA PRO A 38 12.82 3.36 4.90
C PRO A 38 12.37 4.18 6.10
N LEU A 39 12.50 5.51 6.01
CA LEU A 39 12.26 6.47 7.09
C LEU A 39 11.08 7.42 6.82
N LYS A 40 10.02 6.96 6.15
CA LYS A 40 8.79 7.77 6.06
C LYS A 40 8.23 8.04 7.46
N SER A 41 7.69 9.24 7.63
CA SER A 41 7.26 9.82 8.92
C SER A 41 6.53 8.79 9.80
N GLN A 42 7.04 8.61 11.01
CA GLN A 42 6.46 7.74 12.02
C GLN A 42 5.08 8.28 12.39
N ARG A 43 4.03 7.52 12.08
CA ARG A 43 2.83 7.61 12.91
C ARG A 43 3.24 7.20 14.33
N PRO A 44 2.61 7.75 15.37
CA PRO A 44 2.95 7.49 16.79
C PRO A 44 3.03 6.02 17.20
N ASP A 45 2.52 5.10 16.37
CA ASP A 45 2.33 3.69 16.68
C ASP A 45 2.78 2.74 15.54
N GLY A 46 3.51 3.26 14.54
CA GLY A 46 3.85 2.49 13.34
C GLY A 46 5.24 1.86 13.38
N MET A 47 5.33 0.54 13.24
CA MET A 47 6.58 -0.11 12.81
C MET A 47 7.02 0.48 11.47
N LEU A 48 8.24 1.04 11.44
CA LEU A 48 8.79 1.65 10.24
C LEU A 48 8.88 0.65 9.08
N PRO A 49 8.78 1.08 7.81
CA PRO A 49 9.04 0.21 6.66
C PRO A 49 10.39 -0.53 6.74
N ILE A 50 11.41 0.10 7.34
CA ILE A 50 12.73 -0.51 7.58
C ILE A 50 12.68 -1.78 8.45
N PHE A 51 11.71 -1.90 9.37
CA PHE A 51 11.53 -3.09 10.18
C PHE A 51 11.17 -4.29 9.30
N TYR A 52 10.14 -4.14 8.47
CA TYR A 52 9.70 -5.18 7.55
C TYR A 52 10.76 -5.51 6.50
N GLN A 53 11.49 -4.50 5.99
CA GLN A 53 12.60 -4.72 5.07
C GLN A 53 13.74 -5.53 5.71
N LYS A 54 14.10 -5.22 6.96
CA LYS A 54 15.22 -5.86 7.67
C LYS A 54 14.89 -7.27 8.16
N TYR A 55 13.67 -7.50 8.63
CA TYR A 55 13.24 -8.76 9.23
C TYR A 55 12.33 -9.58 8.32
N TRP A 56 12.33 -9.31 7.01
CA TRP A 56 11.46 -9.96 6.04
C TRP A 56 11.52 -11.49 6.07
N SER A 57 12.70 -12.07 6.33
CA SER A 57 12.85 -13.53 6.46
C SER A 57 12.02 -14.14 7.60
N PHE A 58 11.69 -13.35 8.62
CA PHE A 58 10.89 -13.77 9.76
C PHE A 58 9.42 -13.37 9.59
N VAL A 59 9.14 -12.10 9.27
CA VAL A 59 7.76 -11.57 9.21
C VAL A 59 7.10 -11.72 7.85
N GLY A 60 7.87 -11.96 6.79
CA GLY A 60 7.40 -11.99 5.41
C GLY A 60 6.28 -12.99 5.14
N PRO A 61 6.34 -14.24 5.64
CA PRO A 61 5.26 -15.22 5.44
C PRO A 61 3.91 -14.72 5.98
N ASP A 62 3.87 -14.21 7.21
CA ASP A 62 2.64 -13.75 7.87
C ASP A 62 2.09 -12.48 7.20
N VAL A 63 3.00 -11.56 6.84
CA VAL A 63 2.66 -10.32 6.12
C VAL A 63 2.08 -10.66 4.74
N CYS A 64 2.72 -11.56 3.99
CA CYS A 64 2.22 -12.01 2.69
C CYS A 64 0.86 -12.68 2.80
N SER A 65 0.68 -13.62 3.75
CA SER A 65 -0.62 -14.27 3.95
C SER A 65 -1.72 -13.24 4.19
N SER A 66 -1.51 -12.33 5.15
CA SER A 66 -2.50 -11.32 5.52
C SER A 66 -2.82 -10.37 4.37
N VAL A 67 -1.82 -9.94 3.61
CA VAL A 67 -1.99 -9.02 2.48
C VAL A 67 -2.69 -9.72 1.30
N LEU A 68 -2.32 -10.96 0.99
CA LEU A 68 -2.91 -11.72 -0.10
C LEU A 68 -4.35 -12.14 0.20
N ASP A 69 -4.66 -12.52 1.44
CA ASP A 69 -6.03 -12.81 1.88
C ASP A 69 -6.93 -11.58 1.67
N PHE A 70 -6.39 -10.39 1.90
CA PHE A 70 -7.12 -9.15 1.66
C PHE A 70 -7.26 -8.83 0.18
N LEU A 71 -6.16 -8.84 -0.58
CA LEU A 71 -6.17 -8.40 -1.98
C LEU A 71 -6.90 -9.38 -2.90
N ASN A 72 -6.80 -10.69 -2.65
CA ASN A 72 -7.39 -11.72 -3.50
C ASN A 72 -8.78 -12.18 -3.03
N HIS A 73 -9.09 -12.05 -1.73
CA HIS A 73 -10.34 -12.58 -1.16
C HIS A 73 -11.17 -11.53 -0.40
N GLY A 74 -10.68 -10.30 -0.24
CA GLY A 74 -11.38 -9.22 0.46
C GLY A 74 -11.45 -9.42 1.98
N SER A 75 -10.69 -10.36 2.54
CA SER A 75 -10.70 -10.67 3.97
C SER A 75 -9.56 -9.94 4.68
N PHE A 76 -9.88 -9.12 5.70
CA PHE A 76 -8.88 -8.40 6.47
C PHE A 76 -9.15 -8.50 7.97
N ASN A 77 -8.08 -8.64 8.76
CA ASN A 77 -8.20 -8.62 10.23
C ASN A 77 -8.57 -7.21 10.71
N PRO A 78 -9.75 -6.99 11.32
CA PRO A 78 -10.21 -5.66 11.73
C PRO A 78 -9.29 -4.98 12.74
N LEU A 79 -8.52 -5.75 13.52
CA LEU A 79 -7.62 -5.23 14.54
C LEU A 79 -6.39 -4.52 13.94
N VAL A 80 -6.01 -4.83 12.70
CA VAL A 80 -4.85 -4.23 12.02
C VAL A 80 -5.17 -2.81 11.51
N ASN A 81 -6.45 -2.47 11.32
CA ASN A 81 -6.90 -1.15 10.87
C ASN A 81 -7.05 -0.12 12.01
N PHE A 82 -6.66 -0.46 13.24
CA PHE A 82 -6.71 0.47 14.34
C PHE A 82 -5.61 1.53 14.16
N THR A 83 -6.00 2.78 13.83
CA THR A 83 -5.07 3.89 13.62
C THR A 83 -5.24 4.97 14.67
N HIS A 84 -4.14 5.43 15.25
CA HIS A 84 -4.10 6.64 16.07
C HIS A 84 -4.07 7.88 15.17
N ILE A 85 -5.07 8.74 15.29
CA ILE A 85 -5.13 10.02 14.59
C ILE A 85 -4.50 11.09 15.48
N VAL A 86 -3.44 11.73 14.98
CA VAL A 86 -2.82 12.88 15.66
C VAL A 86 -2.87 14.11 14.76
N MET A 87 -3.20 15.26 15.34
CA MET A 87 -3.16 16.54 14.66
C MET A 87 -1.71 17.05 14.64
N ILE A 88 -1.15 17.26 13.45
CA ILE A 88 0.13 17.95 13.30
C ILE A 88 -0.18 19.44 13.10
N PRO A 89 0.18 20.33 14.05
CA PRO A 89 -0.05 21.76 13.88
C PRO A 89 0.78 22.27 12.70
N LYS A 90 0.15 22.97 11.76
CA LYS A 90 0.87 23.71 10.71
C LYS A 90 1.56 24.91 11.36
N CYS A 91 2.87 25.05 11.15
CA CYS A 91 3.60 26.24 11.57
C CYS A 91 2.99 27.48 10.87
N PRO A 92 2.58 28.53 11.61
CA PRO A 92 2.03 29.73 10.99
C PRO A 92 3.10 30.61 10.32
N ASN A 93 4.39 30.47 10.66
CA ASN A 93 5.46 31.34 10.15
C ASN A 93 6.77 30.56 9.89
N LEU A 94 7.35 30.78 8.70
CA LEU A 94 8.55 30.13 8.15
C LEU A 94 9.85 30.95 8.37
N ASN A 95 9.95 31.73 9.45
CA ASN A 95 11.03 32.73 9.59
C ASN A 95 12.07 32.49 10.68
N ASP A 96 12.06 31.36 11.40
CA ASP A 96 13.19 31.02 12.27
C ASP A 96 13.46 29.51 12.22
N MET A 97 14.26 29.13 11.23
CA MET A 97 15.09 27.94 11.30
C MET A 97 16.51 28.41 11.01
N SER A 98 17.20 28.86 12.07
CA SER A 98 18.64 29.13 12.04
C SER A 98 19.45 27.85 12.24
#